data_AF-A0A946JHK5-F1
#
_entry.id   AF-A0A946JHK5-F1
#
_cell.length_a   1.000
_cell.length_b   1.000
_cell.length_c   1.000
_cell.angle_alpha   90.00
_cell.angle_beta   90.00
_cell.angle_gamma   90.00
#
_symmetry.space_group_name_H-M   'P 1'
#
loop_
_entity.id
_entity.type
_entity.pdbx_description
1 polymer ?
#
loop_
_entity_poly.entity_id
_entity_poly.type
_entity_poly.pdbx_seq_one_letter_code
_entity_poly.pdbx_strand_id
1 'polypeptide(L)'
;MKNRSILCAMAVTSVLAMSSLSVLAAACGAKCGAKCRPSASTSKCGAKCGAKCGAKCGAKCGAKCGAKCGAKADAKLIQRPAGYKPNYPITPATVAAGEKLFKNTKLSSNGMSCATCHAGLKSYSATFKTDFPHKVNMASNNYGVPSIHLDEVVQMCMDGPMAAKPFDWKSPDLANLVAFISEEQKKFAD
;
A
#
# COMPACT_ATOMS: atom_id res chain seq x y z
N MET A 1 -39.77 18.43 45.49
CA MET A 1 -39.70 19.08 44.15
C MET A 1 -39.64 17.94 43.14
N LYS A 2 -40.72 17.36 42.61
CA LYS A 2 -41.83 17.83 41.76
C LYS A 2 -41.38 18.42 40.41
N ASN A 3 -41.72 17.67 39.36
CA ASN A 3 -41.86 17.98 37.92
C ASN A 3 -40.57 18.19 37.10
N ARG A 4 -40.30 17.37 36.07
CA ARG A 4 -40.94 17.27 34.73
C ARG A 4 -40.89 18.60 33.96
N SER A 5 -40.02 18.66 32.95
CA SER A 5 -40.12 19.51 31.75
C SER A 5 -39.29 18.84 30.64
N ILE A 6 -39.86 18.24 29.59
CA ILE A 6 -40.61 18.76 28.43
C ILE A 6 -39.69 18.73 27.19
N LEU A 7 -40.23 18.07 26.17
CA LEU A 7 -39.73 17.91 24.81
C LEU A 7 -39.59 19.24 24.06
N CYS A 8 -38.68 19.27 23.08
CA CYS A 8 -38.86 19.89 21.75
C CYS A 8 -37.76 19.27 20.84
N ALA A 9 -38.06 18.30 19.95
CA ALA A 9 -38.64 18.48 18.61
C ALA A 9 -37.78 19.34 17.68
N MET A 10 -36.92 18.72 16.87
CA MET A 10 -36.53 19.15 15.51
C MET A 10 -36.17 17.88 14.72
N ALA A 11 -37.08 17.41 13.88
CA ALA A 11 -37.13 17.67 12.44
C ALA A 11 -36.44 16.55 11.65
N VAL A 12 -37.24 15.56 11.24
CA VAL A 12 -36.85 14.49 10.33
C VAL A 12 -37.44 14.83 8.96
N THR A 13 -36.59 15.37 8.09
CA THR A 13 -36.78 15.52 6.64
C THR A 13 -35.36 15.47 6.05
N SER A 14 -35.02 14.95 4.89
CA SER A 14 -35.66 14.13 3.87
C SER A 14 -34.53 13.85 2.85
N VAL A 15 -34.43 12.61 2.36
CA VAL A 15 -34.17 12.28 0.93
C VAL A 15 -32.76 12.58 0.36
N LEU A 16 -31.95 11.53 0.11
CA LEU A 16 -31.41 11.13 -1.22
C LEU A 16 -30.16 10.21 -1.16
N ALA A 17 -30.23 9.16 -1.99
CA ALA A 17 -29.13 8.44 -2.65
C ALA A 17 -28.26 7.45 -1.84
N MET A 18 -28.79 6.22 -1.68
CA MET A 18 -27.95 5.01 -1.77
C MET A 18 -27.78 4.61 -3.24
N SER A 19 -26.59 4.81 -3.81
CA SER A 19 -26.02 4.03 -4.93
C SER A 19 -24.56 4.49 -5.08
N SER A 20 -23.61 3.78 -4.49
CA SER A 20 -22.82 2.71 -5.14
C SER A 20 -21.54 3.23 -5.84
N LEU A 21 -20.43 2.63 -5.41
CA LEU A 21 -19.14 2.48 -6.10
C LEU A 21 -18.25 3.72 -6.31
N SER A 22 -17.42 4.02 -5.32
CA SER A 22 -16.08 4.57 -5.55
C SER A 22 -15.11 3.41 -5.88
N VAL A 23 -15.06 3.00 -7.15
CA VAL A 23 -14.01 2.10 -7.66
C VAL A 23 -12.94 2.94 -8.34
N LEU A 24 -12.02 3.50 -7.54
CA LEU A 24 -10.74 4.02 -8.04
C LEU A 24 -9.70 2.88 -8.12
N ALA A 25 -10.05 1.81 -8.83
CA ALA A 25 -9.11 0.74 -9.22
C ALA A 25 -9.52 -0.02 -10.50
N ALA A 26 -10.41 0.55 -11.33
CA ALA A 26 -10.86 -0.08 -12.59
C ALA A 26 -10.76 0.81 -13.83
N ALA A 27 -10.15 1.99 -13.73
CA ALA A 27 -10.12 2.95 -14.84
C ALA A 27 -9.11 2.62 -15.96
N CYS A 28 -8.34 1.54 -15.83
CA CYS A 28 -7.41 1.09 -16.88
C CYS A 28 -7.92 -0.14 -17.66
N GLY A 29 -8.83 -0.94 -17.09
CA GLY A 29 -9.41 -2.12 -17.75
C GLY A 29 -10.78 -1.86 -18.40
N ALA A 30 -11.58 -0.95 -17.83
CA ALA A 30 -12.99 -0.80 -18.21
C ALA A 30 -13.21 -0.20 -19.62
N LYS A 31 -12.25 0.57 -20.17
CA LYS A 31 -12.42 1.18 -21.50
C LYS A 31 -11.85 0.36 -22.66
N CYS A 32 -11.15 -0.74 -22.38
CA CYS A 32 -10.58 -1.63 -23.40
C CYS A 32 -11.24 -3.02 -23.44
N GLY A 33 -11.90 -3.46 -22.36
CA GLY A 33 -12.57 -4.77 -22.31
C GLY A 33 -13.92 -4.84 -23.06
N ALA A 34 -14.62 -3.72 -23.21
CA ALA A 34 -16.00 -3.73 -23.73
C ALA A 34 -16.12 -4.00 -25.25
N LYS A 35 -15.01 -3.95 -26.02
CA LYS A 35 -15.02 -4.16 -27.47
C LYS A 35 -14.26 -5.41 -27.95
N CYS A 36 -13.76 -6.22 -27.01
CA CYS A 36 -13.08 -7.48 -27.29
C CYS A 36 -13.64 -8.60 -26.39
N ARG A 37 -14.97 -8.64 -26.25
CA ARG A 37 -15.64 -9.76 -25.59
C ARG A 37 -15.81 -10.87 -26.64
N PRO A 38 -15.23 -12.07 -26.48
CA PRO A 38 -15.47 -13.15 -27.41
C PRO A 38 -16.92 -13.61 -27.23
N SER A 39 -17.76 -13.41 -28.25
CA SER A 39 -19.00 -14.16 -28.36
C SER A 39 -18.64 -15.61 -28.63
N ALA A 40 -19.29 -16.53 -27.91
CA ALA A 40 -19.10 -17.97 -28.03
C ALA A 40 -19.60 -18.46 -29.40
N SER A 41 -18.77 -18.35 -30.44
CA SER A 41 -18.86 -19.13 -31.67
C SER A 41 -17.76 -18.71 -32.66
N THR A 42 -17.13 -19.71 -33.27
CA THR A 42 -16.22 -19.65 -34.43
C THR A 42 -14.76 -19.21 -34.20
N SER A 43 -13.93 -20.23 -34.08
CA SER A 43 -12.46 -20.28 -33.96
C SER A 43 -11.69 -19.86 -35.24
N LYS A 44 -12.20 -18.94 -36.07
CA LYS A 44 -11.49 -18.58 -37.33
C LYS A 44 -11.25 -17.09 -37.63
N CYS A 45 -11.62 -16.17 -36.73
CA CYS A 45 -11.37 -14.72 -36.93
C CYS A 45 -10.44 -14.05 -35.89
N GLY A 46 -9.92 -14.78 -34.89
CA GLY A 46 -9.11 -14.19 -33.80
C GLY A 46 -7.73 -13.65 -34.21
N ALA A 47 -7.06 -14.29 -35.19
CA ALA A 47 -5.65 -14.00 -35.48
C ALA A 47 -5.41 -12.67 -36.21
N LYS A 48 -6.29 -12.27 -37.15
CA LYS A 48 -6.09 -11.05 -37.96
C LYS A 48 -6.56 -9.77 -37.26
N CYS A 49 -7.58 -9.85 -36.40
CA CYS A 49 -8.11 -8.68 -35.68
C CYS A 49 -7.29 -8.32 -34.43
N GLY A 50 -6.63 -9.30 -33.79
CA GLY A 50 -5.75 -9.07 -32.64
C GLY A 50 -4.49 -8.27 -32.98
N ALA A 51 -3.87 -8.54 -34.14
CA ALA A 51 -2.62 -7.88 -34.55
C ALA A 51 -2.80 -6.38 -34.85
N LYS A 52 -3.88 -5.99 -35.55
CA LYS A 52 -4.15 -4.58 -35.89
C LYS A 52 -4.65 -3.75 -34.71
N CYS A 53 -5.48 -4.32 -33.84
CA CYS A 53 -5.99 -3.63 -32.65
C CYS A 53 -4.93 -3.55 -31.53
N GLY A 54 -4.10 -4.59 -31.37
CA GLY A 54 -3.00 -4.62 -30.41
C GLY A 54 -1.91 -3.59 -30.72
N ALA A 55 -1.53 -3.42 -31.99
CA ALA A 55 -0.52 -2.43 -32.38
C ALA A 55 -0.98 -0.98 -32.15
N LYS A 56 -2.25 -0.66 -32.46
CA LYS A 56 -2.79 0.70 -32.33
C LYS A 56 -3.13 1.09 -30.88
N CYS A 57 -3.63 0.15 -30.09
CA CYS A 57 -3.86 0.36 -28.65
C CYS A 57 -2.56 0.30 -27.85
N GLY A 58 -1.62 -0.58 -28.20
CA GLY A 58 -0.30 -0.71 -27.57
C GLY A 58 0.57 0.53 -27.76
N ALA A 59 0.58 1.15 -28.94
CA ALA A 59 1.34 2.38 -29.16
C ALA A 59 0.78 3.58 -28.37
N LYS A 60 -0.55 3.70 -28.26
CA LYS A 60 -1.21 4.85 -27.63
C LYS A 60 -1.33 4.72 -26.09
N CYS A 61 -1.53 3.51 -25.59
CA CYS A 61 -1.51 3.20 -24.16
C CYS A 61 -0.09 2.96 -23.64
N GLY A 62 0.81 2.37 -24.43
CA GLY A 62 2.19 2.10 -24.04
C GLY A 62 3.02 3.36 -23.83
N ALA A 63 2.83 4.41 -24.63
CA ALA A 63 3.53 5.69 -24.42
C ALA A 63 3.04 6.44 -23.17
N LYS A 64 1.75 6.33 -22.81
CA LYS A 64 1.14 7.07 -21.69
C LYS A 64 1.14 6.28 -20.37
N CYS A 65 1.10 4.95 -20.43
CA CYS A 65 1.21 4.05 -19.28
C CYS A 65 2.64 3.55 -19.08
N GLY A 66 3.45 3.32 -20.13
CA GLY A 66 4.82 2.81 -20.00
C GLY A 66 5.75 3.76 -19.25
N ALA A 67 5.62 5.07 -19.46
CA ALA A 67 6.38 6.07 -18.71
C ALA A 67 5.99 6.15 -17.23
N LYS A 68 4.77 5.72 -16.85
CA LYS A 68 4.24 5.77 -15.47
C LYS A 68 4.28 4.41 -14.75
N CYS A 69 4.28 3.31 -15.49
CA CYS A 69 4.40 1.94 -14.99
C CYS A 69 5.86 1.44 -14.96
N GLY A 70 6.79 2.13 -15.66
CA GLY A 70 8.23 1.88 -15.58
C GLY A 70 9.01 2.92 -14.75
N ALA A 71 8.37 4.03 -14.38
CA ALA A 71 9.00 5.02 -13.51
C ALA A 71 9.02 4.49 -12.07
N LYS A 72 10.21 4.43 -11.49
CA LYS A 72 10.39 4.17 -10.08
C LYS A 72 9.74 5.31 -9.27
N ALA A 73 9.11 4.96 -8.16
CA ALA A 73 8.69 5.93 -7.15
C ALA A 73 9.90 6.72 -6.63
N ASP A 74 9.65 7.92 -6.13
CA ASP A 74 10.71 8.80 -5.65
C ASP A 74 11.38 8.20 -4.40
N ALA A 75 12.67 7.88 -4.50
CA ALA A 75 13.47 7.36 -3.39
C ALA A 75 13.44 8.28 -2.16
N LYS A 76 13.28 9.60 -2.36
CA LYS A 76 13.24 10.59 -1.26
C LYS A 76 12.04 10.41 -0.33
N LEU A 77 10.98 9.73 -0.77
CA LEU A 77 9.82 9.44 0.08
C LEU A 77 10.14 8.44 1.18
N ILE A 78 11.13 7.56 0.94
CA ILE A 78 11.43 6.44 1.82
C ILE A 78 12.81 6.54 2.46
N GLN A 79 13.72 7.34 1.91
CA GLN A 79 15.09 7.47 2.42
C GLN A 79 15.18 8.46 3.57
N ARG A 80 16.04 8.12 4.53
CA ARG A 80 16.34 8.98 5.68
C ARG A 80 16.80 10.38 5.21
N PRO A 81 16.34 11.46 5.86
CA PRO A 81 16.88 12.78 5.58
C PRO A 81 18.34 12.88 6.03
N ALA A 82 19.08 13.83 5.44
CA ALA A 82 20.48 14.06 5.80
C ALA A 82 20.63 14.37 7.30
N GLY A 83 21.60 13.72 7.96
CA GLY A 83 21.86 13.89 9.39
C GLY A 83 20.86 13.20 10.32
N TYR A 84 19.96 12.36 9.79
CA TYR A 84 19.04 11.58 10.62
C TYR A 84 19.79 10.62 11.54
N LYS A 85 19.43 10.65 12.83
CA LYS A 85 19.97 9.76 13.86
C LYS A 85 18.86 8.84 14.34
N PRO A 86 18.87 7.54 13.98
CA PRO A 86 17.83 6.61 14.40
C PRO A 86 17.86 6.44 15.92
N ASN A 87 16.68 6.42 16.54
CA ASN A 87 16.51 6.15 17.96
C ASN A 87 15.24 5.31 18.15
N TYR A 88 15.42 4.00 18.31
CA TYR A 88 14.34 3.03 18.38
C TYR A 88 14.50 2.19 19.64
N PRO A 89 14.05 2.69 20.80
CA PRO A 89 14.14 1.91 22.03
C PRO A 89 13.30 0.64 21.87
N ILE A 90 13.94 -0.51 22.02
CA ILE A 90 13.27 -1.82 22.00
C ILE A 90 12.90 -2.15 23.43
N THR A 91 11.65 -1.87 23.78
CA THR A 91 11.07 -2.14 25.10
C THR A 91 9.75 -2.89 24.91
N PRO A 92 9.23 -3.61 25.92
CA PRO A 92 7.93 -4.24 25.81
C PRO A 92 6.81 -3.27 25.41
N ALA A 93 6.87 -2.02 25.89
CA ALA A 93 5.88 -0.99 25.56
C ALA A 93 5.95 -0.56 24.08
N THR A 94 7.15 -0.33 23.55
CA THR A 94 7.31 0.10 22.14
C THR A 94 7.00 -1.02 21.17
N VAL A 95 7.36 -2.27 21.51
CA VAL A 95 7.00 -3.46 20.73
C VAL A 95 5.48 -3.67 20.71
N ALA A 96 4.80 -3.58 21.86
CA ALA A 96 3.34 -3.71 21.92
C ALA A 96 2.61 -2.58 21.18
N ALA A 97 3.13 -1.35 21.23
CA ALA A 97 2.61 -0.24 20.44
C ALA A 97 2.83 -0.46 18.93
N GLY A 98 4.00 -0.94 18.55
CA GLY A 98 4.35 -1.27 17.16
C GLY A 98 3.47 -2.38 16.60
N GLU A 99 3.17 -3.41 17.38
CA GLU A 99 2.26 -4.49 16.97
C GLU A 99 0.84 -3.97 16.68
N LYS A 100 0.34 -3.03 17.49
CA LYS A 100 -0.96 -2.38 17.25
C LYS A 100 -0.95 -1.62 15.92
N LEU A 101 0.11 -0.86 15.63
CA LEU A 101 0.28 -0.15 14.35
C LEU A 101 0.39 -1.13 13.18
N PHE A 102 1.16 -2.20 13.33
CA PHE A 102 1.34 -3.24 12.31
C PHE A 102 0.02 -3.86 11.85
N LYS A 103 -0.97 -3.96 12.75
CA LYS A 103 -2.32 -4.48 12.46
C LYS A 103 -3.32 -3.39 12.06
N ASN A 104 -2.97 -2.12 12.13
CA ASN A 104 -3.90 -1.00 11.96
C ASN A 104 -4.22 -0.73 10.49
N THR A 105 -5.42 -1.14 10.06
CA THR A 105 -5.91 -0.91 8.69
C THR A 105 -6.28 0.54 8.39
N LYS A 106 -6.40 1.40 9.41
CA LYS A 106 -6.69 2.83 9.25
C LYS A 106 -5.49 3.64 8.76
N LEU A 107 -4.30 3.05 8.72
CA LEU A 107 -3.09 3.71 8.23
C LEU A 107 -3.10 3.87 6.70
N SER A 108 -3.82 3.01 5.98
CA SER A 108 -3.87 2.99 4.53
C SER A 108 -5.13 3.63 3.97
N SER A 109 -5.04 4.13 2.73
CA SER A 109 -6.24 4.57 1.99
C SER A 109 -7.01 3.40 1.37
N ASN A 110 -6.46 2.18 1.41
CA ASN A 110 -6.98 0.99 0.75
C ASN A 110 -7.39 -0.14 1.71
N GLY A 111 -7.37 0.12 3.02
CA GLY A 111 -7.81 -0.82 4.06
C GLY A 111 -6.82 -1.92 4.41
N MET A 112 -5.62 -1.92 3.82
CA MET A 112 -4.54 -2.84 4.21
C MET A 112 -3.78 -2.36 5.45
N SER A 113 -3.17 -3.31 6.15
CA SER A 113 -2.15 -3.05 7.16
C SER A 113 -0.89 -3.85 6.83
N CYS A 114 0.20 -3.62 7.56
CA CYS A 114 1.41 -4.43 7.40
C CYS A 114 1.09 -5.93 7.63
N ALA A 115 0.21 -6.23 8.59
CA ALA A 115 -0.25 -7.57 8.90
C ALA A 115 -1.00 -8.27 7.74
N THR A 116 -1.59 -7.51 6.81
CA THR A 116 -2.26 -8.10 5.63
C THR A 116 -1.31 -8.98 4.82
N CYS A 117 -0.01 -8.64 4.77
CA CYS A 117 1.00 -9.42 4.06
C CYS A 117 1.95 -10.18 5.00
N HIS A 118 2.28 -9.58 6.16
CA HIS A 118 3.39 -10.02 7.00
C HIS A 118 2.99 -10.72 8.31
N ALA A 119 1.70 -10.94 8.56
CA ALA A 119 1.26 -11.66 9.75
C ALA A 119 1.83 -13.09 9.80
N GLY A 120 2.33 -13.48 10.98
CA GLY A 120 2.90 -14.81 11.20
C GLY A 120 4.18 -15.05 10.42
N LEU A 121 5.01 -14.02 10.26
CA LEU A 121 6.30 -14.08 9.57
C LEU A 121 6.22 -14.51 8.09
N LYS A 122 5.07 -14.27 7.46
CA LYS A 122 4.83 -14.61 6.05
C LYS A 122 5.30 -13.50 5.11
N SER A 123 5.50 -13.86 3.84
CA SER A 123 5.82 -12.94 2.75
C SER A 123 7.10 -12.11 2.94
N TYR A 124 7.93 -12.46 3.93
CA TYR A 124 9.28 -11.93 4.05
C TYR A 124 10.21 -12.65 3.07
N SER A 125 11.16 -11.90 2.52
CA SER A 125 12.29 -12.45 1.78
C SER A 125 13.19 -13.25 2.74
N ALA A 126 13.92 -14.24 2.22
CA ALA A 126 14.98 -14.93 2.98
C ALA A 126 16.07 -13.96 3.48
N THR A 127 16.24 -12.80 2.83
CA THR A 127 17.17 -11.75 3.28
C THR A 127 16.69 -11.02 4.53
N PHE A 128 15.43 -11.20 4.95
CA PHE A 128 14.91 -10.49 6.12
C PHE A 128 15.70 -10.83 7.39
N LYS A 129 16.25 -12.05 7.54
CA LYS A 129 17.13 -12.41 8.65
C LYS A 129 18.52 -11.75 8.61
N THR A 130 18.87 -11.07 7.51
CA THR A 130 20.15 -10.35 7.39
C THR A 130 20.03 -8.99 8.06
N ASP A 131 21.07 -8.58 8.78
CA ASP A 131 21.13 -7.26 9.40
C ASP A 131 20.86 -6.14 8.38
N PHE A 132 20.16 -5.10 8.82
CA PHE A 132 19.94 -3.90 8.03
C PHE A 132 21.13 -2.93 8.18
N PRO A 133 21.54 -2.22 7.12
CA PRO A 133 20.89 -2.18 5.81
C PRO A 133 21.27 -3.36 4.90
N HIS A 134 20.30 -3.85 4.13
CA HIS A 134 20.52 -4.89 3.12
C HIS A 134 19.61 -4.67 1.90
N LYS A 135 19.80 -5.48 0.86
CA LYS A 135 18.99 -5.38 -0.37
C LYS A 135 17.59 -5.95 -0.18
N VAL A 136 16.57 -5.12 -0.39
CA VAL A 136 15.17 -5.55 -0.52
C VAL A 136 14.70 -5.34 -1.96
N ASN A 137 14.17 -6.40 -2.58
CA ASN A 137 13.77 -6.34 -4.00
C ASN A 137 12.74 -5.26 -4.29
N MET A 138 11.76 -5.05 -3.41
CA MET A 138 10.76 -4.00 -3.57
C MET A 138 11.39 -2.60 -3.58
N ALA A 139 12.37 -2.35 -2.69
CA ALA A 139 13.08 -1.08 -2.62
C ALA A 139 13.91 -0.84 -3.89
N SER A 140 14.67 -1.85 -4.32
CA SER A 140 15.52 -1.78 -5.51
C SER A 140 14.68 -1.60 -6.78
N ASN A 141 13.62 -2.38 -6.94
CA ASN A 141 12.82 -2.40 -8.16
C ASN A 141 11.93 -1.17 -8.28
N ASN A 142 11.26 -0.78 -7.18
CA ASN A 142 10.21 0.23 -7.23
C ASN A 142 10.72 1.62 -6.85
N TYR A 143 11.77 1.75 -6.05
CA TYR A 143 12.29 3.05 -5.59
C TYR A 143 13.74 3.31 -6.05
N GLY A 144 14.42 2.29 -6.59
CA GLY A 144 15.81 2.43 -7.01
C GLY A 144 16.79 2.49 -5.84
N VAL A 145 16.38 1.99 -4.68
CA VAL A 145 17.19 1.94 -3.45
C VAL A 145 17.83 0.54 -3.34
N PRO A 146 19.14 0.39 -3.62
CA PRO A 146 19.79 -0.92 -3.73
C PRO A 146 20.10 -1.56 -2.36
N SER A 147 20.20 -0.75 -1.31
CA SER A 147 20.34 -1.17 0.09
C SER A 147 19.50 -0.22 0.93
N ILE A 148 18.69 -0.76 1.84
CA ILE A 148 17.67 -0.02 2.57
C ILE A 148 17.78 -0.34 4.06
N HIS A 149 17.52 0.64 4.93
CA HIS A 149 17.42 0.43 6.37
C HIS A 149 16.02 -0.04 6.80
N LEU A 150 15.87 -0.60 8.01
CA LEU A 150 14.59 -1.15 8.48
C LEU A 150 13.46 -0.11 8.56
N ASP A 151 13.76 1.09 9.05
CA ASP A 151 12.85 2.24 9.08
C ASP A 151 12.47 2.72 7.67
N GLU A 152 13.40 2.68 6.72
CA GLU A 152 13.11 2.99 5.32
C GLU A 152 12.21 1.92 4.68
N VAL A 153 12.34 0.64 5.06
CA VAL A 153 11.42 -0.44 4.65
C VAL A 153 10.00 -0.17 5.13
N VAL A 154 9.84 0.37 6.36
CA VAL A 154 8.54 0.79 6.87
C VAL A 154 7.95 1.88 5.98
N GLN A 155 8.72 2.91 5.62
CA GLN A 155 8.25 3.98 4.74
C GLN A 155 7.86 3.46 3.35
N MET A 156 8.65 2.55 2.80
CA MET A 156 8.37 1.90 1.52
C MET A 156 7.06 1.08 1.57
N CYS A 157 6.80 0.38 2.67
CA CYS A 157 5.55 -0.37 2.85
C CYS A 157 4.34 0.57 2.93
N MET A 158 4.49 1.69 3.66
CA MET A 158 3.47 2.73 3.77
C MET A 158 3.16 3.33 2.40
N ASP A 159 4.16 3.87 1.71
CA ASP A 159 3.98 4.57 0.42
C ASP A 159 3.50 3.64 -0.71
N GLY A 160 4.10 2.45 -0.82
CA GLY A 160 3.86 1.53 -1.93
C GLY A 160 2.56 0.74 -1.78
N PRO A 161 2.61 -0.48 -1.21
CA PRO A 161 1.44 -1.35 -1.14
C PRO A 161 0.31 -0.74 -0.31
N MET A 162 0.60 -0.08 0.82
CA MET A 162 -0.44 0.48 1.68
C MET A 162 -1.06 1.78 1.12
N ALA A 163 -0.51 2.38 0.07
CA ALA A 163 -0.97 3.68 -0.45
C ALA A 163 -1.22 4.71 0.68
N ALA A 164 -0.33 4.70 1.67
CA ALA A 164 -0.39 5.47 2.88
C ALA A 164 0.66 6.57 2.84
N LYS A 165 0.43 7.63 3.60
CA LYS A 165 1.47 8.64 3.83
C LYS A 165 2.58 8.01 4.70
N PRO A 166 3.87 8.10 4.30
CA PRO A 166 4.98 7.75 5.17
C PRO A 166 4.92 8.46 6.52
N PHE A 167 5.43 7.80 7.57
CA PHE A 167 5.51 8.38 8.89
C PHE A 167 6.48 9.56 8.93
N ASP A 168 6.24 10.51 9.82
CA ASP A 168 7.27 11.50 10.15
C ASP A 168 8.49 10.78 10.75
N TRP A 169 9.69 11.12 10.28
CA TRP A 169 10.95 10.46 10.68
C TRP A 169 11.23 10.48 12.18
N LYS A 170 10.69 11.46 12.91
CA LYS A 170 10.83 11.59 14.37
C LYS A 170 9.58 11.15 15.14
N SER A 171 8.60 10.55 14.44
CA SER A 171 7.37 10.11 15.09
C SER A 171 7.62 8.92 16.03
N PRO A 172 6.89 8.85 17.15
CA PRO A 172 6.91 7.66 17.99
C PRO A 172 6.35 6.44 17.24
N ASP A 173 5.45 6.63 16.28
CA ASP A 173 4.86 5.54 15.51
C ASP A 173 5.89 4.80 14.65
N LEU A 174 6.76 5.54 13.95
CA LEU A 174 7.88 4.93 13.23
C LEU A 174 8.79 4.16 14.20
N ALA A 175 9.13 4.74 15.34
CA ALA A 175 10.00 4.10 16.31
C ALA A 175 9.42 2.82 16.90
N ASN A 176 8.13 2.85 17.25
CA ASN A 176 7.39 1.71 17.76
C ASN A 176 7.32 0.58 16.72
N LEU A 177 7.01 0.92 15.47
CA LEU A 177 6.91 -0.06 14.40
C LEU A 177 8.27 -0.68 14.07
N VAL A 178 9.35 0.10 14.06
CA VAL A 178 10.72 -0.42 13.90
C VAL A 178 11.09 -1.34 15.05
N ALA A 179 10.76 -0.99 16.31
CA ALA A 179 11.00 -1.85 17.46
C ALA A 179 10.27 -3.21 17.32
N PHE A 180 8.99 -3.19 16.93
CA PHE A 180 8.22 -4.41 16.71
C PHE A 180 8.81 -5.28 15.57
N ILE A 181 9.12 -4.68 14.41
CA ILE A 181 9.65 -5.45 13.27
C ILE A 181 11.06 -5.97 13.57
N SER A 182 11.85 -5.28 14.40
CA SER A 182 13.15 -5.79 14.87
C SER A 182 12.99 -7.10 15.67
N GLU A 183 11.94 -7.22 16.48
CA GLU A 183 11.63 -8.47 17.18
C GLU A 183 11.10 -9.55 16.23
N GLU A 184 10.27 -9.19 15.25
CA GLU A 184 9.84 -10.13 14.20
C GLU A 184 11.03 -10.64 13.36
N GLN A 185 12.02 -9.79 13.12
CA GLN A 185 13.25 -10.16 12.41
C GLN A 185 14.05 -11.22 13.17
N LYS A 186 14.19 -11.06 14.50
CA LYS A 186 14.84 -12.05 15.36
C LYS A 186 14.12 -13.39 15.30
N LYS A 187 12.79 -13.39 15.48
CA LYS A 187 11.96 -14.61 15.39
C LYS A 187 12.01 -15.29 14.03
N PHE A 188 12.24 -14.54 12.95
CA PHE A 188 12.40 -15.10 11.61
C PHE A 188 13.78 -15.72 11.38
N ALA A 189 14.79 -15.28 12.14
CA ALA A 189 16.14 -15.81 12.08
C ALA A 189 16.31 -17.11 12.90
N ASP A 190 15.42 -17.34 13.88
CA ASP A 190 15.33 -18.55 14.72
C ASP A 190 14.75 -19.75 13.96
#